data_AF-A0A2I0AMT9-F1
#
_entry.id   AF-A0A2I0AMT9-F1
#
_cell.length_a   1.000
_cell.length_b   1.000
_cell.length_c   1.000
_cell.angle_alpha   90.00
_cell.angle_beta   90.00
_cell.angle_gamma   90.00
#
_symmetry.space_group_name_H-M   'P 1'
#
loop_
_entity.id
_entity.type
_entity.pdbx_description
1 polymer ?
#
loop_
_entity_poly.entity_id
_entity_poly.type
_entity_poly.pdbx_seq_one_letter_code
_entity_poly.pdbx_strand_id
1 'polypeptide(L)'
;MKQNFVLALSSFYVKENLPVLLNLLRDLLPGSSIPLSYELLLNINEENSDFIVSWFRYITSTQIRQQEGYYSSIISAYDCGSVQEFCAKTVEPMGIDCEQLQIMAFAEAMGVQIRIIYVDGYNANSLPNHEDYPSTGAGTSSSAAASSSVDDFHSDEPQVALVFINGHYDIIYRC
;
A
#
# COMPACT_ATOMS: atom_id res chain seq x y z
N MET A 1 15.96 -6.60 14.09
CA MET A 1 14.94 -6.60 13.02
C MET A 1 15.02 -5.29 12.21
N LYS A 2 16.16 -5.01 11.55
CA LYS A 2 16.37 -3.77 10.74
C LYS A 2 17.30 -3.95 9.51
N GLN A 3 17.68 -5.18 9.16
CA GLN A 3 18.81 -5.43 8.24
C GLN A 3 18.43 -5.58 6.76
N ASN A 4 17.15 -5.89 6.44
CA ASN A 4 16.81 -6.53 5.16
C ASN A 4 16.24 -5.58 4.06
N PHE A 5 15.99 -4.31 4.36
CA PHE A 5 15.25 -3.37 3.49
C PHE A 5 15.97 -2.94 2.18
N VAL A 6 17.03 -3.64 1.78
CA VAL A 6 17.99 -3.22 0.73
C VAL A 6 18.17 -4.32 -0.34
N LEU A 7 17.08 -4.98 -0.73
CA LEU A 7 17.13 -6.18 -1.59
C LEU A 7 16.51 -6.05 -2.99
N ALA A 8 15.78 -4.97 -3.31
CA ALA A 8 15.49 -4.60 -4.71
C ALA A 8 16.23 -3.34 -5.17
N LEU A 9 16.41 -2.35 -4.29
CA LEU A 9 17.20 -1.16 -4.59
C LEU A 9 18.70 -1.41 -4.41
N SER A 10 19.50 -0.82 -5.32
CA SER A 10 20.94 -0.75 -5.09
C SER A 10 21.24 0.08 -3.84
N SER A 11 22.21 -0.36 -3.04
CA SER A 11 22.66 0.36 -1.83
C SER A 11 23.04 1.82 -2.14
N PHE A 12 23.54 2.09 -3.36
CA PHE A 12 23.76 3.43 -3.88
C PHE A 12 22.45 4.23 -4.03
N TYR A 13 21.44 3.73 -4.76
CA TYR A 13 20.17 4.44 -4.93
C TYR A 13 19.50 4.73 -3.58
N VAL A 14 19.47 3.78 -2.65
CA VAL A 14 18.92 4.02 -1.30
C VAL A 14 19.67 5.15 -0.61
N LYS A 15 21.01 5.11 -0.62
CA LYS A 15 21.87 6.07 0.08
C LYS A 15 21.71 7.50 -0.44
N GLU A 16 21.64 7.69 -1.76
CA GLU A 16 21.53 9.03 -2.35
C GLU A 16 20.12 9.61 -2.22
N ASN A 17 19.07 8.78 -2.35
CA ASN A 17 17.68 9.27 -2.42
C ASN A 17 16.94 9.27 -1.07
N LEU A 18 17.33 8.44 -0.09
CA LEU A 18 16.67 8.39 1.22
C LEU A 18 16.71 9.73 1.97
N PRO A 19 17.79 10.52 1.95
CA PRO A 19 17.80 11.86 2.55
C PRO A 19 16.76 12.80 1.92
N VAL A 20 16.49 12.68 0.62
CA VAL A 20 15.46 13.48 -0.08
C VAL A 20 14.06 13.07 0.40
N LEU A 21 13.77 11.77 0.44
CA LEU A 21 12.50 11.24 0.95
C LEU A 21 12.26 11.66 2.41
N LEU A 22 13.28 11.54 3.28
CA LEU A 22 13.18 11.96 4.67
C LEU A 22 12.97 13.47 4.83
N ASN A 23 13.55 14.30 3.95
CA ASN A 23 13.29 15.75 3.95
C ASN A 23 11.85 16.09 3.53
N LEU A 24 11.29 15.40 2.53
CA LEU A 24 9.89 15.57 2.11
C LEU A 24 8.91 15.14 3.21
N LEU A 25 9.18 14.00 3.86
CA LEU A 25 8.32 13.49 4.93
C LEU A 25 8.47 14.26 6.25
N ARG A 26 9.61 14.94 6.50
CA ARG A 26 9.91 15.66 7.76
C ARG A 26 8.78 16.60 8.18
N ASP A 27 8.28 17.39 7.25
CA ASP A 27 7.32 18.46 7.55
C ASP A 27 5.88 17.94 7.75
N LEU A 28 5.64 16.67 7.40
CA LEU A 28 4.40 15.92 7.66
C LEU A 28 4.38 15.24 9.04
N LEU A 29 5.52 15.17 9.75
CA LEU A 29 5.61 14.42 11.02
C LEU A 29 4.96 15.18 12.20
N PRO A 30 4.35 14.46 13.16
CA PRO A 30 3.87 15.07 14.41
C PRO A 30 5.00 15.79 15.16
N GLY A 31 4.80 17.07 15.45
CA GLY A 31 5.82 17.94 16.05
C GLY A 31 6.60 18.81 15.05
N SER A 32 6.30 18.72 13.75
CA SER A 32 6.66 19.75 12.76
C SER A 32 6.19 21.14 13.24
N SER A 33 6.97 22.18 12.95
CA SER A 33 6.58 23.57 13.19
C SER A 33 5.55 24.08 12.16
N ILE A 34 5.32 23.30 11.10
CA ILE A 34 4.27 23.53 10.11
C ILE A 34 3.11 22.59 10.46
N PRO A 35 1.88 23.08 10.70
CA PRO A 35 0.74 22.21 10.88
C PRO A 35 0.43 21.46 9.58
N LEU A 36 0.29 20.13 9.68
CA LEU A 36 -0.17 19.30 8.57
C LEU A 36 -1.52 19.84 8.07
N SER A 37 -1.54 20.29 6.82
CA SER A 37 -2.61 21.10 6.25
C SER A 37 -2.82 20.75 4.79
N TYR A 38 -4.03 21.01 4.28
CA TYR A 38 -4.38 20.83 2.87
C TYR A 38 -3.42 21.59 1.93
N GLU A 39 -3.03 22.81 2.31
CA GLU A 39 -2.03 23.60 1.59
C GLU A 39 -0.67 22.88 1.50
N LEU A 40 -0.20 22.23 2.57
CA LEU A 40 1.07 21.50 2.55
C LEU A 40 1.03 20.30 1.59
N LEU A 41 -0.14 19.65 1.43
CA LEU A 41 -0.36 18.57 0.47
C LEU A 41 -0.45 19.10 -0.97
N LEU A 42 -1.13 20.23 -1.19
CA LEU A 42 -1.18 20.89 -2.52
C LEU A 42 0.17 21.40 -3.00
N ASN A 43 1.10 21.72 -2.10
CA ASN A 43 2.45 22.18 -2.45
C ASN A 43 3.42 21.02 -2.78
N ILE A 44 2.97 19.76 -2.78
CA ILE A 44 3.73 18.65 -3.36
C ILE A 44 3.67 18.77 -4.89
N ASN A 45 4.76 19.24 -5.50
CA ASN A 45 4.86 19.32 -6.96
C ASN A 45 4.95 17.93 -7.62
N GLU A 46 4.74 17.89 -8.94
CA GLU A 46 4.77 16.68 -9.76
C GLU A 46 6.05 15.86 -9.57
N GLU A 47 7.22 16.51 -9.55
CA GLU A 47 8.53 15.86 -9.33
C GLU A 47 8.62 15.15 -7.96
N ASN A 48 8.15 15.78 -6.88
CA ASN A 48 8.15 15.19 -5.54
C ASN A 48 7.09 14.08 -5.42
N SER A 49 5.94 14.23 -6.09
CA SER A 49 4.89 13.21 -6.16
C SER A 49 5.41 11.93 -6.85
N ASP A 50 5.96 12.06 -8.06
CA ASP A 50 6.55 10.96 -8.82
C ASP A 50 7.72 10.31 -8.07
N PHE A 51 8.55 11.10 -7.40
CA PHE A 51 9.62 10.59 -6.55
C PHE A 51 9.08 9.72 -5.40
N ILE A 52 8.05 10.18 -4.68
CA ILE A 52 7.40 9.42 -3.60
C ILE A 52 6.74 8.15 -4.14
N VAL A 53 6.04 8.21 -5.28
CA VAL A 53 5.44 7.03 -5.92
C VAL A 53 6.51 6.03 -6.35
N SER A 54 7.63 6.48 -6.94
CA SER A 54 8.74 5.60 -7.31
C SER A 54 9.35 4.89 -6.09
N TRP A 55 9.46 5.59 -4.96
CA TRP A 55 9.90 5.00 -3.69
C TRP A 55 8.96 3.91 -3.19
N PHE A 56 7.65 4.15 -3.22
CA PHE A 56 6.67 3.13 -2.84
C PHE A 56 6.69 1.92 -3.79
N ARG A 57 6.83 2.12 -5.10
CA ARG A 57 7.04 1.02 -6.08
C ARG A 57 8.26 0.17 -5.75
N TYR A 58 9.38 0.79 -5.39
CA TYR A 58 10.59 0.07 -4.98
C TYR A 58 10.45 -0.66 -3.63
N ILE A 59 9.68 -0.12 -2.69
CA ILE A 59 9.34 -0.80 -1.42
C ILE A 59 8.48 -2.04 -1.70
N THR A 60 7.46 -1.92 -2.55
CA THR A 60 6.61 -3.05 -2.98
C THR A 60 7.43 -4.14 -3.70
N SER A 61 8.31 -3.76 -4.63
CA SER A 61 9.25 -4.71 -5.28
C SER A 61 10.18 -5.39 -4.27
N THR A 62 10.66 -4.63 -3.27
CA THR A 62 11.53 -5.13 -2.18
C THR A 62 10.82 -6.15 -1.29
N GLN A 63 9.52 -5.99 -1.03
CA GLN A 63 8.70 -6.96 -0.29
C GLN A 63 8.48 -8.23 -1.10
N ILE A 64 8.01 -8.10 -2.33
CA ILE A 64 7.71 -9.21 -3.25
C ILE A 64 8.95 -10.10 -3.45
N ARG A 65 10.13 -9.49 -3.66
CA ARG A 65 11.40 -10.23 -3.81
C ARG A 65 11.93 -10.83 -2.49
N GLN A 66 11.67 -10.22 -1.34
CA GLN A 66 12.05 -10.81 -0.04
C GLN A 66 11.20 -12.03 0.34
N GLN A 67 9.93 -12.03 -0.07
CA GLN A 67 8.99 -13.12 0.17
C GLN A 67 8.73 -13.95 -1.10
N GLU A 68 9.75 -14.11 -1.96
CA GLU A 68 9.66 -14.81 -3.24
C GLU A 68 9.02 -16.21 -3.13
N GLY A 69 9.29 -16.97 -2.06
CA GLY A 69 8.68 -18.28 -1.83
C GLY A 69 7.16 -18.27 -1.61
N TYR A 70 6.58 -17.13 -1.20
CA TYR A 70 5.14 -16.91 -1.11
C TYR A 70 4.62 -16.32 -2.44
N TYR A 71 5.18 -15.17 -2.85
CA TYR A 71 4.71 -14.42 -4.03
C TYR A 71 4.86 -15.17 -5.35
N SER A 72 5.86 -16.05 -5.52
CA SER A 72 6.01 -16.86 -6.74
C SER A 72 4.80 -17.74 -7.05
N SER A 73 4.09 -18.24 -6.02
CA SER A 73 2.87 -19.02 -6.22
C SER A 73 1.74 -18.17 -6.83
N ILE A 74 1.59 -16.92 -6.38
CA ILE A 74 0.58 -15.98 -6.86
C ILE A 74 0.97 -15.45 -8.25
N ILE A 75 2.24 -15.08 -8.43
CA ILE A 75 2.80 -14.56 -9.69
C ILE A 75 2.72 -15.61 -10.81
N SER A 76 2.71 -16.91 -10.49
CA SER A 76 2.54 -17.99 -11.48
C SER A 76 1.20 -18.00 -12.22
N ALA A 77 0.21 -17.21 -11.76
CA ALA A 77 -1.07 -17.00 -12.44
C ALA A 77 -1.02 -15.90 -13.53
N TYR A 78 0.10 -15.17 -13.65
CA TYR A 78 0.30 -14.06 -14.58
C TYR A 78 1.32 -14.47 -15.68
N ASP A 79 1.24 -13.84 -16.86
CA ASP A 79 2.14 -14.11 -18.02
C ASP A 79 3.57 -13.53 -17.83
N CYS A 80 4.24 -13.86 -16.72
CA CYS A 80 5.60 -13.46 -16.38
C CYS A 80 6.36 -14.62 -15.73
N GLY A 81 7.59 -14.88 -16.19
CA GLY A 81 8.30 -16.12 -15.90
C GLY A 81 8.98 -16.20 -14.53
N SER A 82 9.20 -15.06 -13.86
CA SER A 82 9.77 -15.04 -12.50
C SER A 82 9.34 -13.82 -11.69
N VAL A 83 9.53 -13.90 -10.38
CA VAL A 83 9.24 -12.80 -9.42
C VAL A 83 10.07 -11.55 -9.72
N GLN A 84 11.32 -11.72 -10.16
CA GLN A 84 12.19 -10.62 -10.54
C GLN A 84 11.70 -9.95 -11.85
N GLU A 85 11.24 -10.75 -12.82
CA GLU A 85 10.68 -10.27 -14.09
C GLU A 85 9.33 -9.55 -13.88
N PHE A 86 8.44 -10.09 -13.03
CA PHE A 86 7.21 -9.41 -12.61
C PHE A 86 7.55 -8.03 -12.03
N CYS A 87 8.36 -7.97 -10.98
CA CYS A 87 8.75 -6.69 -10.36
C CYS A 87 9.32 -5.68 -11.39
N ALA A 88 10.19 -6.12 -12.29
CA ALA A 88 10.84 -5.25 -13.28
C ALA A 88 9.88 -4.76 -14.39
N LYS A 89 8.77 -5.45 -14.65
CA LYS A 89 7.77 -5.08 -15.67
C LYS A 89 6.52 -4.39 -15.11
N THR A 90 6.04 -4.80 -13.93
CA THR A 90 4.70 -4.47 -13.42
C THR A 90 4.68 -3.69 -12.10
N VAL A 91 5.83 -3.57 -11.43
CA VAL A 91 5.92 -2.92 -10.10
C VAL A 91 6.82 -1.69 -10.16
N GLU A 92 8.08 -1.89 -10.56
CA GLU A 92 9.14 -0.87 -10.55
C GLU A 92 8.93 0.28 -11.56
N PRO A 93 8.39 0.08 -12.78
CA PRO A 93 8.19 1.18 -13.72
C PRO A 93 7.07 2.14 -13.31
N MET A 94 7.27 3.43 -13.56
CA MET A 94 6.23 4.46 -13.44
C MET A 94 5.18 4.30 -14.54
N GLY A 95 3.94 4.71 -14.28
CA GLY A 95 2.83 4.66 -15.24
C GLY A 95 2.26 3.26 -15.54
N ILE A 96 2.62 2.24 -14.75
CA ILE A 96 2.01 0.90 -14.80
C ILE A 96 1.04 0.71 -13.64
N ASP A 97 -0.16 0.21 -13.93
CA ASP A 97 -1.25 0.07 -12.95
C ASP A 97 -0.92 -0.91 -11.82
N CYS A 98 -1.59 -0.72 -10.68
CA CYS A 98 -1.45 -1.57 -9.49
C CYS A 98 -2.70 -2.44 -9.30
N GLU A 99 -2.50 -3.75 -9.24
CA GLU A 99 -3.54 -4.72 -8.93
C GLU A 99 -3.41 -5.23 -7.48
N GLN A 100 -4.27 -6.18 -7.12
CA GLN A 100 -4.38 -6.82 -5.80
C GLN A 100 -3.03 -7.21 -5.18
N LEU A 101 -2.11 -7.77 -5.99
CA LEU A 101 -0.81 -8.24 -5.53
C LEU A 101 0.10 -7.08 -5.10
N GLN A 102 0.19 -6.02 -5.89
CA GLN A 102 0.97 -4.82 -5.55
C GLN A 102 0.40 -4.13 -4.30
N ILE A 103 -0.93 -4.08 -4.15
CA ILE A 103 -1.58 -3.45 -2.99
C ILE A 103 -1.34 -4.27 -1.72
N MET A 104 -1.48 -5.60 -1.77
CA MET A 104 -1.17 -6.50 -0.66
C MET A 104 0.29 -6.35 -0.20
N ALA A 105 1.24 -6.42 -1.14
CA ALA A 105 2.66 -6.27 -0.84
C ALA A 105 3.01 -4.88 -0.29
N PHE A 106 2.39 -3.81 -0.79
CA PHE A 106 2.58 -2.47 -0.27
C PHE A 106 2.06 -2.34 1.18
N ALA A 107 0.85 -2.85 1.44
CA ALA A 107 0.22 -2.82 2.75
C ALA A 107 1.05 -3.60 3.80
N GLU A 108 1.53 -4.80 3.47
CA GLU A 108 2.47 -5.56 4.29
C GLU A 108 3.78 -4.82 4.55
N ALA A 109 4.39 -4.22 3.53
CA ALA A 109 5.71 -3.58 3.61
C ALA A 109 5.68 -2.30 4.44
N MET A 110 4.58 -1.55 4.37
CA MET A 110 4.35 -0.32 5.13
C MET A 110 3.76 -0.57 6.53
N GLY A 111 3.23 -1.77 6.79
CA GLY A 111 2.56 -2.11 8.04
C GLY A 111 1.24 -1.36 8.23
N VAL A 112 0.49 -1.14 7.14
CA VAL A 112 -0.78 -0.40 7.14
C VAL A 112 -1.93 -1.26 6.65
N GLN A 113 -3.15 -1.00 7.15
CA GLN A 113 -4.37 -1.63 6.64
C GLN A 113 -5.08 -0.74 5.62
N ILE A 114 -5.24 -1.26 4.40
CA ILE A 114 -5.90 -0.62 3.26
C ILE A 114 -7.19 -1.37 2.96
N ARG A 115 -8.32 -0.68 2.84
CA ARG A 115 -9.58 -1.21 2.32
C ARG A 115 -9.84 -0.70 0.93
N ILE A 116 -10.13 -1.59 -0.01
CA ILE A 116 -10.65 -1.26 -1.34
C ILE A 116 -12.15 -1.46 -1.33
N ILE A 117 -12.93 -0.44 -1.71
CA ILE A 117 -14.38 -0.53 -1.90
C ILE A 117 -14.70 -0.56 -3.39
N TYR A 118 -15.38 -1.62 -3.82
CA TYR A 118 -15.79 -1.86 -5.20
C TYR A 118 -17.20 -1.34 -5.43
N VAL A 119 -17.34 -0.29 -6.25
CA VAL A 119 -18.65 0.27 -6.60
C VAL A 119 -19.17 -0.44 -7.85
N ASP A 120 -19.77 -1.62 -7.66
CA ASP A 120 -20.61 -2.21 -8.69
C ASP A 120 -21.96 -1.46 -8.79
N GLY A 121 -22.38 -1.16 -10.02
CA GLY A 121 -23.57 -0.34 -10.28
C GLY A 121 -24.91 -1.07 -10.10
N TYR A 122 -24.93 -2.23 -9.42
CA TYR A 122 -26.00 -3.21 -9.57
C TYR A 122 -27.01 -3.28 -8.42
N ASN A 123 -26.68 -2.87 -7.19
CA ASN A 123 -27.62 -2.93 -6.06
C ASN A 123 -27.53 -1.72 -5.11
N ALA A 124 -28.40 -0.72 -5.31
CA ALA A 124 -28.54 0.44 -4.43
C ALA A 124 -29.07 0.13 -3.01
N ASN A 125 -29.43 -1.13 -2.73
CA ASN A 125 -30.00 -1.59 -1.46
C ASN A 125 -29.00 -2.43 -0.62
N SER A 126 -27.78 -2.65 -1.09
CA SER A 126 -26.72 -3.36 -0.36
C SER A 126 -25.54 -2.44 -0.06
N LEU A 127 -24.77 -2.75 0.98
CA LEU A 127 -23.45 -2.16 1.16
C LEU A 127 -22.55 -2.57 -0.03
N PRO A 128 -21.69 -1.68 -0.55
CA PRO A 128 -20.70 -2.04 -1.56
C PRO A 128 -19.77 -3.15 -1.09
N ASN A 129 -19.34 -3.98 -2.04
CA ASN A 129 -18.33 -5.01 -1.80
C ASN A 129 -16.99 -4.35 -1.41
N HIS A 130 -16.24 -4.96 -0.48
CA HIS A 130 -14.93 -4.45 -0.07
C HIS A 130 -13.98 -5.57 0.33
N GLU A 131 -12.68 -5.28 0.22
CA GLU A 131 -11.59 -6.19 0.57
C GLU A 131 -10.52 -5.44 1.38
N ASP A 132 -9.94 -6.13 2.36
CA ASP A 132 -8.94 -5.57 3.28
C ASP A 132 -7.54 -6.19 3.05
N TYR A 133 -6.52 -5.32 3.12
CA TYR A 133 -5.12 -5.63 2.84
C TYR A 133 -4.19 -5.10 3.95
N PRO A 134 -3.35 -5.93 4.58
CA PRO A 134 -3.37 -7.39 4.52
C PRO A 134 -4.70 -7.95 5.04
N SER A 135 -5.15 -9.08 4.50
CA SER A 135 -6.45 -9.63 4.85
C SER A 135 -6.48 -10.11 6.30
N THR A 136 -7.18 -9.34 7.15
CA THR A 136 -7.55 -9.75 8.50
C THR A 136 -8.21 -11.13 8.44
N GLY A 137 -7.88 -12.03 9.37
CA GLY A 137 -8.19 -13.46 9.30
C GLY A 137 -9.66 -13.89 9.40
N ALA A 138 -10.61 -13.04 8.98
CA ALA A 138 -12.05 -13.26 8.95
C ALA A 138 -12.50 -14.26 7.86
N GLY A 139 -11.77 -15.37 7.72
CA GLY A 139 -12.11 -16.51 6.86
C GLY A 139 -13.28 -17.35 7.37
N THR A 140 -14.32 -16.74 7.95
CA THR A 140 -15.58 -17.40 8.30
C THR A 140 -16.76 -16.43 8.33
N SER A 141 -17.88 -16.92 7.80
CA SER A 141 -19.21 -16.33 7.74
C SER A 141 -19.70 -15.56 8.98
N SER A 142 -20.31 -14.41 8.72
CA SER A 142 -21.30 -13.68 9.54
C SER A 142 -21.96 -14.44 10.70
N SER A 143 -21.54 -14.17 11.94
CA SER A 143 -22.37 -14.26 13.16
C SER A 143 -21.65 -13.56 14.34
N ALA A 144 -22.38 -13.18 15.39
CA ALA A 144 -21.90 -12.25 16.42
C ALA A 144 -21.55 -12.92 17.76
N ALA A 145 -20.49 -12.44 18.43
CA ALA A 145 -20.42 -12.18 19.90
C ALA A 145 -19.01 -11.66 20.32
N ALA A 146 -18.95 -10.87 21.40
CA ALA A 146 -17.70 -10.46 22.07
C ALA A 146 -17.25 -11.54 23.12
N SER A 147 -16.09 -11.54 23.80
CA SER A 147 -15.02 -10.55 24.11
C SER A 147 -13.74 -11.32 24.59
N SER A 148 -12.64 -10.80 25.17
CA SER A 148 -12.29 -9.48 25.75
C SER A 148 -10.76 -9.24 25.88
N SER A 149 -10.31 -7.99 25.69
CA SER A 149 -9.17 -7.28 26.33
C SER A 149 -7.90 -8.03 26.81
N VAL A 150 -6.76 -7.73 26.16
CA VAL A 150 -5.61 -6.98 26.76
C VAL A 150 -5.05 -6.06 25.66
N ASP A 151 -4.47 -4.91 26.02
CA ASP A 151 -3.96 -3.84 25.14
C ASP A 151 -3.20 -4.31 23.87
N ASP A 152 -3.88 -4.36 22.73
CA ASP A 152 -3.28 -4.52 21.39
C ASP A 152 -4.09 -3.74 20.34
N PHE A 153 -3.47 -3.40 19.21
CA PHE A 153 -3.91 -2.35 18.29
C PHE A 153 -4.99 -2.80 17.28
N HIS A 154 -6.09 -3.39 17.78
CA HIS A 154 -7.26 -3.76 16.97
C HIS A 154 -8.35 -2.69 16.97
N SER A 155 -8.21 -1.71 16.08
CA SER A 155 -9.37 -1.13 15.40
C SER A 155 -9.82 -2.11 14.31
N ASP A 156 -11.10 -2.51 14.28
CA ASP A 156 -11.71 -3.27 13.17
C ASP A 156 -11.90 -2.41 11.89
N GLU A 157 -11.03 -1.42 11.72
CA GLU A 157 -11.20 -0.29 10.84
C GLU A 157 -9.88 0.05 10.12
N PRO A 158 -9.89 0.09 8.78
CA PRO A 158 -8.70 0.34 7.96
C PRO A 158 -8.24 1.79 8.11
N GLN A 159 -6.91 1.97 8.17
CA GLN A 159 -6.26 3.27 8.26
C GLN A 159 -6.35 4.07 6.96
N VAL A 160 -6.44 3.36 5.83
CA VAL A 160 -6.63 3.94 4.49
C VAL A 160 -7.84 3.26 3.84
N ALA A 161 -8.78 4.06 3.32
CA ALA A 161 -9.90 3.56 2.53
C ALA A 161 -9.84 4.16 1.13
N LEU A 162 -9.94 3.29 0.13
CA LEU A 162 -9.96 3.60 -1.29
C LEU A 162 -11.28 3.15 -1.89
N VAL A 163 -11.72 3.83 -2.95
CA VAL A 163 -12.81 3.35 -3.82
C VAL A 163 -12.24 3.02 -5.20
N PHE A 164 -12.62 1.87 -5.76
CA PHE A 164 -12.19 1.43 -7.09
C PHE A 164 -13.35 1.54 -8.09
N ILE A 165 -13.14 2.33 -9.15
CA ILE A 165 -14.15 2.63 -10.17
C ILE A 165 -13.48 2.68 -11.55
N ASN A 166 -13.92 1.83 -12.48
CA ASN A 166 -13.48 1.82 -13.88
C ASN A 166 -11.94 1.74 -14.11
N GLY A 167 -11.19 1.13 -13.18
CA GLY A 167 -9.72 1.06 -13.24
C GLY A 167 -8.99 2.11 -12.39
N HIS A 168 -9.70 3.11 -11.87
CA HIS A 168 -9.12 4.16 -11.03
C HIS A 168 -9.35 3.89 -9.54
N TYR A 169 -8.42 4.37 -8.70
CA TYR A 169 -8.51 4.35 -7.25
C TYR A 169 -8.55 5.79 -6.70
N ASP A 170 -9.61 6.13 -5.98
CA ASP A 170 -9.75 7.43 -5.29
C ASP A 170 -9.75 7.24 -3.77
N ILE A 171 -9.22 8.22 -3.02
CA ILE A 171 -9.22 8.21 -1.56
C ILE A 171 -10.62 8.61 -1.05
N ILE A 172 -11.16 7.83 -0.11
CA ILE A 172 -12.43 8.15 0.56
C ILE A 172 -12.20 8.42 2.05
N TYR A 173 -12.79 9.52 2.54
CA TYR A 173 -12.82 9.89 3.95
C TYR A 173 -14.15 9.46 4.58
N ARG A 174 -14.13 9.03 5.84
CA ARG A 174 -15.37 8.85 6.63
C ARG A 174 -15.86 10.21 7.13
N CYS A 175 -17.18 10.34 7.26
CA CYS A 175 -17.90 11.52 7.73
C CYS A 175 -18.53 11.26 9.10
#